data_AF-A0A8K0Y5K3-F1
#
_entry.id   AF-A0A8K0Y5K3-F1
#
_cell.length_a   1.000
_cell.length_b   1.000
_cell.length_c   1.000
_cell.angle_alpha   90.00
_cell.angle_beta   90.00
_cell.angle_gamma   90.00
#
_symmetry.space_group_name_H-M   'P 1'
#
loop_
_entity.id
_entity.type
_entity.pdbx_description
1 polymer ?
#
loop_
_entity_poly.entity_id
_entity_poly.type
_entity_poly.pdbx_seq_one_letter_code
_entity_poly.pdbx_strand_id
1 'polypeptide(L)'
;MIVHCPDCEQPLIEFDPGSGNYHCSNPVCNFQYMELMTGKKHRKSTKYEEIETKSSISNLDKKPKRILVGLAIESTLVTMGHSIFDKVTAKLKEEYNANVFDCLDNPQYLKKILEKNFDSNIRAVMIKSVKTILGEFAYYESIREFLDKLSDKD
;
A
#
# COMPACT_ATOMS: atom_id res chain seq x y z
N MET A 1 1.75 32.53 -25.10
CA MET A 1 1.88 31.56 -26.21
C MET A 1 1.43 30.22 -25.68
N ILE A 2 0.42 29.57 -26.28
CA ILE A 2 -0.07 28.27 -25.80
C ILE A 2 0.82 27.19 -26.41
N VAL A 3 1.46 26.38 -25.56
CA VAL A 3 2.30 25.27 -25.99
C VAL A 3 1.44 24.02 -26.06
N HIS A 4 1.47 23.32 -27.19
CA HIS A 4 0.68 22.11 -27.40
C HIS A 4 1.55 20.86 -27.26
N CYS A 5 0.96 19.79 -26.75
CA CYS A 5 1.58 18.48 -26.67
C CYS A 5 1.89 17.98 -28.09
N PRO A 6 3.12 17.53 -28.38
CA PRO A 6 3.47 17.06 -29.71
C PRO A 6 2.79 15.73 -30.08
N ASP A 7 2.28 14.98 -29.11
CA ASP A 7 1.77 13.62 -29.32
C ASP A 7 0.23 13.58 -29.42
N CYS A 8 -0.48 14.41 -28.65
CA CYS A 8 -1.95 14.40 -28.63
C CYS A 8 -2.58 15.78 -28.82
N GLU A 9 -1.79 16.78 -29.20
CA GLU A 9 -2.20 18.17 -29.50
C GLU A 9 -2.94 18.91 -28.37
N GLN A 10 -3.03 18.33 -27.18
CA GLN A 10 -3.64 18.98 -26.02
C GLN A 10 -2.75 20.13 -25.53
N PRO A 11 -3.33 21.25 -25.04
CA PRO A 11 -2.57 22.30 -24.39
C PRO A 11 -1.77 21.73 -23.21
N LEU A 12 -0.47 22.04 -23.15
CA LEU A 12 0.37 21.66 -22.02
C LEU A 12 0.14 22.60 -20.84
N ILE A 13 0.29 22.04 -19.63
CA ILE A 13 0.14 22.76 -18.36
C ILE A 13 1.52 22.95 -17.75
N GLU A 14 1.83 24.16 -17.32
CA GLU A 14 3.08 24.43 -16.60
C GLU A 14 3.00 23.84 -15.18
N PHE A 15 4.04 23.13 -14.74
CA PHE A 15 4.07 22.56 -13.38
C PHE A 15 3.91 23.64 -12.32
N ASP A 16 4.76 24.66 -12.39
CA ASP A 16 4.73 25.85 -11.55
C ASP A 16 4.88 27.09 -12.44
N PRO A 17 4.12 28.18 -12.23
CA PRO A 17 4.22 29.39 -13.02
C PRO A 17 5.65 29.93 -13.09
N GLY A 18 6.21 29.99 -14.31
CA GLY A 18 7.57 30.49 -14.56
C GLY A 18 8.69 29.45 -14.44
N SER A 19 8.36 28.17 -14.16
CA SER A 19 9.35 27.08 -14.15
C SER A 19 9.91 26.76 -15.54
N GLY A 20 9.16 27.06 -16.61
CA GLY A 20 9.51 26.66 -17.97
C GLY A 20 9.27 25.17 -18.24
N ASN A 21 8.64 24.43 -17.33
CA ASN A 21 8.41 22.99 -17.45
C ASN A 21 6.93 22.68 -17.66
N TYR A 22 6.61 22.04 -18.79
CA TYR A 22 5.25 21.86 -19.27
C TYR A 22 4.91 20.39 -19.43
N HIS A 23 3.84 19.91 -18.80
CA HIS A 23 3.40 18.52 -18.85
C HIS A 23 2.07 18.36 -19.60
N CYS A 24 1.84 17.14 -20.10
CA CYS A 24 0.55 16.80 -20.70
C CYS A 24 -0.40 16.26 -19.63
N SER A 25 -1.64 16.75 -19.62
CA SER A 25 -2.69 16.27 -18.70
C SER A 25 -3.42 15.03 -19.22
N ASN A 26 -3.20 14.64 -20.48
CA ASN A 26 -3.85 13.48 -21.07
C ASN A 26 -3.25 12.17 -20.50
N PRO A 27 -4.01 11.37 -19.73
CA PRO A 27 -3.49 10.19 -19.05
C PRO A 27 -2.99 9.11 -20.00
N VAL A 28 -3.58 9.01 -21.21
CA VAL A 28 -3.18 8.03 -22.23
C VAL A 28 -2.03 8.51 -23.12
N CYS A 29 -1.58 9.74 -22.96
CA CYS A 29 -0.47 10.28 -23.75
C CYS A 29 0.88 9.77 -23.22
N ASN A 30 1.77 9.36 -24.13
CA ASN A 30 3.13 8.91 -23.78
C ASN A 30 4.09 10.06 -23.47
N PHE A 31 3.73 11.28 -23.88
CA PHE A 31 4.47 12.48 -23.53
C PHE A 31 4.31 12.78 -22.04
N GLN A 32 5.43 12.96 -21.33
CA GLN A 32 5.42 13.27 -19.90
C GLN A 32 5.52 14.79 -19.71
N TYR A 33 6.65 15.40 -20.08
CA TYR A 33 6.84 16.84 -20.00
C TYR A 33 7.94 17.34 -20.95
N MET A 34 8.02 18.66 -21.12
CA MET A 34 9.08 19.33 -21.87
C MET A 34 9.59 20.56 -21.13
N GLU A 35 10.89 20.76 -21.22
CA GLU A 35 11.61 21.93 -20.74
C GLU A 35 11.67 22.97 -21.86
N LEU A 36 11.01 24.12 -21.73
CA LEU A 36 11.05 25.18 -22.76
C LEU A 36 12.45 25.75 -22.95
N MET A 37 13.22 25.89 -21.86
CA MET A 37 14.54 26.50 -21.89
C MET A 37 15.57 25.67 -22.67
N THR A 38 15.45 24.34 -22.62
CA THR A 38 16.40 23.41 -23.24
C THR A 38 15.84 22.69 -24.46
N GLY A 39 14.52 22.73 -24.66
CA GLY A 39 13.81 21.96 -25.68
C GLY A 39 13.76 20.45 -25.41
N LYS A 40 14.25 19.99 -24.25
CA LYS A 40 14.25 18.56 -23.90
C LYS A 40 12.84 18.06 -23.69
N LYS A 41 12.52 16.93 -24.33
CA LYS A 41 11.23 16.25 -24.26
C LYS A 41 11.40 14.94 -23.52
N HIS A 42 10.60 14.75 -22.48
CA HIS A 42 10.59 13.56 -21.65
C HIS A 42 9.32 12.77 -21.93
N ARG A 43 9.49 11.46 -22.12
CA ARG A 43 8.40 10.53 -22.39
C ARG A 43 8.33 9.52 -21.26
N LYS A 44 7.14 9.00 -21.00
CA LYS A 44 6.95 7.85 -20.12
C LYS A 44 7.88 6.73 -20.63
N SER A 45 8.84 6.32 -19.81
CA SER A 45 9.67 5.17 -20.16
C SER A 45 8.77 3.95 -20.23
N THR A 46 8.68 3.33 -21.40
CA THR A 46 8.16 1.97 -21.56
C THR A 46 9.17 1.00 -20.93
N LYS A 47 9.33 1.07 -19.61
CA LYS A 47 9.86 -0.01 -18.79
C LYS A 47 8.70 -0.77 -18.16
N TYR A 48 7.78 -1.19 -19.02
CA TYR A 48 7.01 -2.40 -18.80
C TYR A 48 7.61 -3.39 -19.79
N GLU A 49 8.66 -4.09 -19.34
CA GLU A 49 9.21 -5.21 -20.09
C GLU A 49 8.07 -6.20 -20.35
N GLU A 50 7.90 -6.53 -21.63
CA GLU A 50 7.18 -7.72 -22.04
C GLU A 50 7.86 -8.94 -21.38
N ILE A 51 7.22 -9.50 -20.36
CA ILE A 51 7.45 -10.89 -19.97
C ILE A 51 6.19 -11.65 -20.31
N GLU A 52 6.37 -12.48 -21.33
CA GLU A 52 5.58 -13.62 -21.75
C GLU A 52 4.60 -14.18 -20.69
N THR A 53 3.32 -14.11 -21.08
CA THR A 53 2.30 -15.16 -20.98
C THR A 53 2.13 -15.93 -19.65
N LYS A 54 0.95 -15.70 -19.06
CA LYS A 54 0.12 -16.63 -18.27
C LYS A 54 0.65 -17.02 -16.87
N SER A 55 0.64 -16.10 -15.90
CA SER A 55 0.29 -16.44 -14.48
C SER A 55 0.11 -15.25 -13.51
N SER A 56 0.41 -14.00 -13.90
CA SER A 56 0.76 -12.96 -12.91
C SER A 56 -0.33 -11.96 -12.48
N ILE A 57 -1.60 -12.08 -12.91
CA ILE A 57 -2.65 -11.11 -12.50
C ILE A 57 -2.95 -11.20 -10.98
N SER A 58 -2.62 -12.31 -10.31
CA SER A 58 -2.92 -12.51 -8.88
C SER A 58 -1.92 -11.90 -7.89
N ASN A 59 -0.74 -11.43 -8.33
CA ASN A 59 0.35 -11.04 -7.42
C ASN A 59 0.52 -9.53 -7.23
N LEU A 60 0.00 -8.70 -8.15
CA LEU A 60 0.11 -7.24 -8.05
C LEU A 60 -0.89 -6.66 -7.03
N ASP A 61 -2.07 -7.27 -6.87
CA ASP A 61 -3.08 -6.89 -5.88
C ASP A 61 -2.68 -7.19 -4.43
N LYS A 62 -1.73 -8.11 -4.21
CA LYS A 62 -1.35 -8.55 -2.86
C LYS A 62 -0.38 -7.59 -2.17
N LYS A 63 0.59 -7.02 -2.90
CA LYS A 63 1.62 -6.16 -2.29
C LYS A 63 1.03 -4.89 -1.64
N PRO A 64 0.15 -4.12 -2.30
CA PRO A 64 -0.46 -2.94 -1.67
C PRO A 64 -1.28 -3.30 -0.44
N LYS A 65 -2.04 -4.41 -0.49
CA LYS A 65 -2.85 -4.87 0.64
C LYS A 65 -2.01 -5.31 1.83
N ARG A 66 -0.87 -5.99 1.59
CA ARG A 66 0.09 -6.36 2.64
C ARG A 66 0.67 -5.14 3.35
N ILE A 67 1.07 -4.13 2.56
CA ILE A 67 1.58 -2.85 3.11
C ILE A 67 0.50 -2.20 3.96
N LEU A 68 -0.72 -2.08 3.42
CA LEU A 68 -1.84 -1.45 4.12
C LEU A 68 -2.17 -2.15 5.45
N VAL A 69 -2.29 -3.48 5.44
CA VAL A 69 -2.58 -4.27 6.64
C VAL A 69 -1.41 -4.19 7.64
N GLY A 70 -0.17 -4.31 7.17
CA GLY A 70 1.01 -4.18 8.02
C GLY A 70 1.09 -2.83 8.73
N LEU A 71 0.84 -1.73 8.00
CA LEU A 71 0.79 -0.38 8.58
C LEU A 71 -0.37 -0.21 9.58
N ALA A 72 -1.53 -0.79 9.30
CA ALA A 72 -2.66 -0.75 10.23
C ALA A 72 -2.36 -1.50 11.54
N ILE A 73 -1.69 -2.65 11.45
CA ILE A 73 -1.21 -3.40 12.62
C ILE A 73 -0.17 -2.59 13.38
N GLU A 74 0.87 -2.11 12.70
CA GLU A 74 1.95 -1.32 13.31
C GLU A 74 1.42 -0.09 14.03
N SER A 75 0.60 0.72 13.34
CA SER A 75 -0.01 1.91 13.93
C SER A 75 -0.87 1.56 15.14
N THR A 76 -1.67 0.50 15.08
CA THR A 76 -2.46 0.05 16.22
C THR A 76 -1.58 -0.30 17.42
N LEU A 77 -0.55 -1.12 17.21
CA LEU A 77 0.34 -1.57 18.28
C LEU A 77 1.10 -0.41 18.91
N VAL A 78 1.63 0.51 18.10
CA VAL A 78 2.33 1.70 18.58
C VAL A 78 1.39 2.62 19.36
N THR A 79 0.17 2.85 18.89
CA THR A 79 -0.84 3.64 19.61
C THR A 79 -1.24 3.01 20.94
N MET A 80 -1.29 1.68 21.02
CA MET A 80 -1.54 0.97 22.29
C MET A 80 -0.32 1.03 23.23
N GLY A 81 0.89 1.15 22.67
CA GLY A 81 2.12 1.44 23.38
C GLY A 81 3.35 0.81 22.72
N HIS A 82 4.48 1.52 22.73
CA HIS A 82 5.73 1.02 22.15
C HIS A 82 6.16 -0.35 22.71
N SER A 83 5.96 -0.61 24.01
CA SER A 83 6.25 -1.91 24.61
C SER A 83 5.37 -3.05 24.07
N ILE A 84 4.15 -2.75 23.64
CA ILE A 84 3.25 -3.71 22.99
C ILE A 84 3.75 -4.01 21.58
N PHE A 85 4.12 -2.97 20.83
CA PHE A 85 4.72 -3.12 19.50
C PHE A 85 6.01 -3.96 19.54
N ASP A 86 6.95 -3.62 20.41
CA ASP A 86 8.22 -4.34 20.55
C ASP A 86 7.98 -5.81 20.93
N LYS A 87 7.07 -6.06 21.87
CA LYS A 87 6.72 -7.42 22.29
C LYS A 87 6.14 -8.25 21.14
N VAL A 88 5.20 -7.70 20.38
CA VAL A 88 4.54 -8.42 19.27
C VAL A 88 5.50 -8.66 18.11
N THR A 89 6.30 -7.66 17.74
CA THR A 89 7.27 -7.78 16.64
C THR A 89 8.41 -8.74 16.98
N ALA A 90 8.93 -8.69 18.21
CA ALA A 90 9.91 -9.66 18.69
C ALA A 90 9.35 -11.08 18.63
N LYS A 91 8.11 -11.31 19.09
CA LYS A 91 7.47 -12.63 19.05
C LYS A 91 7.19 -13.12 17.63
N LEU A 92 6.77 -12.24 16.72
CA LEU A 92 6.59 -12.58 15.30
C LEU A 92 7.91 -13.04 14.67
N LYS A 93 9.01 -12.34 15.01
CA LYS A 93 10.34 -12.68 14.53
C LYS A 93 10.87 -13.98 15.14
N GLU A 94 10.71 -14.17 16.44
CA GLU A 94 11.19 -15.35 17.18
C GLU A 94 10.43 -16.63 16.78
N GLU A 95 9.09 -16.58 16.74
CA GLU A 95 8.27 -17.79 16.57
C GLU A 95 8.07 -18.17 15.10
N TYR A 96 8.09 -17.21 14.18
CA TYR A 96 7.71 -17.43 12.77
C TYR A 96 8.70 -16.84 11.76
N ASN A 97 9.78 -16.18 12.21
CA ASN A 97 10.68 -15.40 11.35
C ASN A 97 9.94 -14.38 10.46
N ALA A 98 8.80 -13.87 10.96
CA ALA A 98 7.87 -13.02 10.22
C ALA A 98 7.86 -11.58 10.78
N ASN A 99 7.25 -10.67 10.04
CA ASN A 99 6.94 -9.30 10.48
C ASN A 99 5.44 -8.98 10.26
N VAL A 100 5.02 -7.77 10.64
CA VAL A 100 3.61 -7.33 10.54
C VAL A 100 3.09 -7.31 9.10
N PHE A 101 3.94 -7.12 8.10
CA PHE A 101 3.58 -7.13 6.66
C PHE A 101 3.37 -8.53 6.08
N ASP A 102 3.74 -9.57 6.83
CA ASP A 102 3.50 -10.98 6.48
C ASP A 102 2.15 -11.49 7.04
N CYS A 103 1.52 -10.72 7.92
CA CYS A 103 0.34 -11.15 8.66
C CYS A 103 -0.93 -11.23 7.80
N LEU A 104 -1.02 -10.49 6.68
CA LEU A 104 -2.14 -10.64 5.74
C LEU A 104 -2.16 -12.04 5.10
N ASP A 105 -0.99 -12.56 4.74
CA ASP A 105 -0.85 -13.90 4.17
C ASP A 105 -0.95 -14.98 5.27
N ASN A 106 -0.54 -14.64 6.49
CA ASN A 106 -0.47 -15.56 7.63
C ASN A 106 -1.16 -15.00 8.90
N PRO A 107 -2.49 -14.78 8.88
CA PRO A 107 -3.23 -14.23 10.02
C PRO A 107 -3.05 -15.04 11.31
N GLN A 108 -2.81 -16.35 11.19
CA GLN A 108 -2.59 -17.25 12.31
C GLN A 108 -1.35 -16.91 13.15
N TYR A 109 -0.32 -16.27 12.57
CA TYR A 109 0.89 -15.89 13.30
C TYR A 109 0.56 -14.78 14.30
N LEU A 110 -0.11 -13.73 13.81
CA LEU A 110 -0.56 -12.63 14.65
C LEU A 110 -1.57 -13.12 15.68
N LYS A 111 -2.59 -13.89 15.26
CA LYS A 111 -3.62 -14.42 16.18
C LYS A 111 -3.00 -15.15 17.38
N LYS A 112 -2.12 -16.12 17.13
CA LYS A 112 -1.47 -16.91 18.19
C LYS A 112 -0.65 -16.05 19.13
N ILE A 113 0.07 -15.05 18.61
CA ILE A 113 0.85 -14.13 19.44
C ILE A 113 -0.09 -13.29 20.30
N LEU A 114 -1.19 -12.80 19.74
CA LEU A 114 -2.16 -12.01 20.48
C LEU A 114 -2.82 -12.83 21.60
N GLU A 115 -3.27 -14.04 21.30
CA GLU A 115 -3.90 -14.96 22.27
C GLU A 115 -2.97 -15.34 23.41
N LYS A 116 -1.70 -15.61 23.14
CA LYS A 116 -0.71 -15.99 24.16
C LYS A 116 -0.31 -14.84 25.09
N ASN A 117 -0.36 -13.59 24.60
CA ASN A 117 0.30 -12.46 25.26
C ASN A 117 -0.66 -11.42 25.82
N PHE A 118 -1.93 -11.44 25.45
CA PHE A 118 -2.93 -10.44 25.82
C PHE A 118 -4.29 -11.07 26.11
N ASP A 119 -5.00 -10.52 27.09
CA ASP A 119 -6.38 -10.91 27.39
C ASP A 119 -7.35 -10.55 26.26
N SER A 120 -8.53 -11.17 26.27
CA SER A 120 -9.53 -11.03 25.22
C SER A 120 -10.00 -9.59 25.00
N ASN A 121 -10.05 -8.76 26.05
CA ASN A 121 -10.49 -7.37 25.91
C ASN A 121 -9.44 -6.55 25.14
N ILE A 122 -8.15 -6.70 25.49
CA ILE A 122 -7.06 -6.04 24.76
C ILE A 122 -7.04 -6.50 23.29
N ARG A 123 -7.22 -7.80 23.03
CA ARG A 123 -7.28 -8.32 21.67
C ARG A 123 -8.45 -7.73 20.88
N ALA A 124 -9.64 -7.66 21.47
CA ALA A 124 -10.81 -7.07 20.83
C ALA A 124 -10.60 -5.59 20.48
N VAL A 125 -9.99 -4.81 21.39
CA VAL A 125 -9.61 -3.42 21.14
C VAL A 125 -8.63 -3.32 19.96
N MET A 126 -7.61 -4.18 19.93
CA MET A 126 -6.62 -4.21 18.85
C MET A 126 -7.27 -4.49 17.49
N ILE A 127 -8.11 -5.54 17.40
CA ILE A 127 -8.79 -5.91 16.16
C ILE A 127 -9.72 -4.78 15.69
N LYS A 128 -10.44 -4.14 16.61
CA LYS A 128 -11.28 -2.99 16.31
C LYS A 128 -10.47 -1.81 15.78
N SER A 129 -9.32 -1.52 16.38
CA SER A 129 -8.42 -0.44 15.93
C SER A 129 -7.85 -0.72 14.54
N VAL A 130 -7.36 -1.94 14.27
CA VAL A 130 -6.89 -2.35 12.94
C VAL A 130 -7.99 -2.17 11.90
N LYS A 131 -9.21 -2.66 12.18
CA LYS A 131 -10.37 -2.49 11.30
C LYS A 131 -10.71 -1.01 11.08
N THR A 132 -10.58 -0.17 12.10
CA THR A 132 -10.85 1.27 12.02
C THR A 132 -9.83 1.98 11.13
N ILE A 133 -8.54 1.68 11.27
CA ILE A 133 -7.47 2.25 10.44
C ILE A 133 -7.62 1.83 8.97
N LEU A 134 -8.04 0.59 8.73
CA LEU A 134 -8.28 0.08 7.38
C LEU A 134 -9.48 0.74 6.69
N GLY A 135 -10.45 1.30 7.43
CA GLY A 135 -11.60 2.01 6.87
C GLY A 135 -12.31 1.21 5.77
N GLU A 136 -12.50 1.83 4.60
CA GLU A 136 -13.16 1.21 3.45
C GLU A 136 -12.40 -0.01 2.88
N PHE A 137 -11.08 -0.08 3.10
CA PHE A 137 -10.27 -1.21 2.64
C PHE A 137 -10.58 -2.51 3.41
N ALA A 138 -11.21 -2.42 4.58
CA ALA A 138 -11.66 -3.58 5.33
C ALA A 138 -12.72 -4.42 4.57
N TYR A 139 -13.36 -3.86 3.53
CA TYR A 139 -14.33 -4.56 2.71
C TYR A 139 -13.70 -5.38 1.58
N TYR A 140 -12.40 -5.22 1.30
CA TYR A 140 -11.72 -6.11 0.36
C TYR A 140 -11.69 -7.53 0.91
N GLU A 141 -12.10 -8.50 0.09
CA GLU A 141 -12.26 -9.91 0.47
C GLU A 141 -11.09 -10.46 1.29
N SER A 142 -9.86 -10.34 0.78
CA SER A 142 -8.66 -10.83 1.48
C SER A 142 -8.41 -10.16 2.84
N ILE A 143 -8.76 -8.87 2.99
CA ILE A 143 -8.59 -8.13 4.24
C ILE A 143 -9.72 -8.48 5.21
N ARG A 144 -10.94 -8.62 4.71
CA ARG A 144 -12.08 -9.09 5.49
C ARG A 144 -11.81 -10.48 6.05
N GLU A 145 -11.33 -11.41 5.22
CA GLU A 145 -10.95 -12.75 5.66
C GLU A 145 -9.83 -12.73 6.72
N PHE A 146 -8.84 -11.85 6.54
CA PHE A 146 -7.80 -11.63 7.56
C PHE A 146 -8.40 -11.18 8.90
N LEU A 147 -9.30 -10.20 8.88
CA LEU A 147 -9.97 -9.69 10.09
C LEU A 147 -10.86 -10.77 10.74
N ASP A 148 -11.61 -11.52 9.94
CA ASP A 148 -12.47 -12.62 10.40
C ASP A 148 -11.66 -13.76 11.03
N LYS A 149 -10.46 -14.03 10.50
CA LYS A 149 -9.53 -15.00 11.10
C LYS A 149 -8.93 -14.49 12.41
N LEU A 150 -8.70 -13.18 12.54
CA LEU A 150 -8.19 -12.56 13.77
C LEU A 150 -9.25 -12.54 14.89
N SER A 151 -10.51 -12.32 14.56
CA SER A 151 -11.60 -12.34 15.52
C SER A 151 -11.87 -13.76 16.02
N ASP A 152 -12.12 -13.90 17.32
CA ASP A 152 -12.70 -15.11 17.87
C ASP A 152 -14.17 -15.15 17.42
N LYS A 153 -14.52 -16.13 16.58
CA LYS A 153 -15.93 -16.47 16.35
C LYS A 153 -16.37 -17.26 17.58
N ASP A 154 -16.97 -16.56 18.53
CA ASP A 154 -17.91 -17.18 19.46
C ASP A 154 -19.16 -17.63 18.69
#